data_AF-A0A976Q5U0-F1
#
_entry.id   AF-A0A976Q5U0-F1
#
_cell.length_a   1.000
_cell.length_b   1.000
_cell.length_c   1.000
_cell.angle_alpha   90.00
_cell.angle_beta   90.00
_cell.angle_gamma   90.00
#
_symmetry.space_group_name_H-M   'P 1'
#
loop_
_entity.id
_entity.type
_entity.pdbx_description
1 polymer ?
#
loop_
_entity_poly.entity_id
_entity_poly.type
_entity_poly.pdbx_seq_one_letter_code
_entity_poly.pdbx_strand_id
1 'polypeptide(L)'
;MQENIQIKSLSLYDFEQKMFWIFVGLIFCCSVFYMYIISSTILNIIARESAEREVKLANSVISGLESEYITLGRGLDLNNAKVLGYLDVSEIDYVSRMPILTMRDHGR
;
A
#
# COMPACT_ATOMS: atom_id res chain seq x y z
N MET A 1 -39.67 -59.83 20.37
CA MET A 1 -38.34 -59.82 19.70
C MET A 1 -38.38 -59.09 18.35
N GLN A 2 -39.43 -59.24 17.52
CA GLN A 2 -39.53 -58.55 16.22
C GLN A 2 -39.76 -57.02 16.30
N GLU A 3 -40.47 -56.54 17.32
CA GLU A 3 -40.74 -55.09 17.52
C GLU A 3 -39.45 -54.27 17.71
N ASN A 4 -38.43 -54.85 18.36
CA ASN A 4 -37.15 -54.19 18.60
C ASN A 4 -36.31 -54.01 17.32
N ILE A 5 -36.55 -54.82 16.29
CA ILE A 5 -35.81 -54.76 15.01
C ILE A 5 -36.35 -53.61 14.16
N GLN A 6 -37.68 -53.43 14.14
CA GLN A 6 -38.39 -52.38 13.40
C GLN A 6 -38.05 -50.97 13.92
N ILE A 7 -37.99 -50.79 15.24
CA ILE A 7 -37.62 -49.51 15.87
C ILE A 7 -36.17 -49.14 15.52
N LYS A 8 -35.28 -50.13 15.52
CA LYS A 8 -33.86 -49.92 15.19
C LYS A 8 -33.67 -49.51 13.73
N SER A 9 -34.41 -50.12 12.79
CA SER A 9 -34.35 -49.74 11.36
C SER A 9 -34.90 -48.34 11.08
N LEU A 10 -35.98 -47.93 11.75
CA LEU A 10 -36.53 -46.57 11.63
C LEU A 10 -35.53 -45.52 12.12
N SER A 11 -34.89 -45.76 13.28
CA SER A 11 -33.91 -44.82 13.84
C SER A 11 -32.64 -44.66 12.99
N LEU A 12 -32.24 -45.69 12.25
CA LEU A 12 -31.07 -45.64 11.37
C LEU A 12 -31.38 -44.80 10.12
N TYR A 13 -32.57 -44.96 9.55
CA TYR A 13 -33.01 -44.18 8.38
C TYR A 13 -33.08 -42.68 8.67
N ASP A 14 -33.66 -42.30 9.82
CA ASP A 14 -33.75 -40.89 10.24
C ASP A 14 -32.35 -40.29 10.48
N PHE A 15 -31.41 -41.08 11.00
CA PHE A 15 -30.04 -40.66 11.23
C PHE A 15 -29.28 -40.44 9.90
N GLU A 16 -29.41 -41.38 8.96
CA GLU A 16 -28.81 -41.27 7.62
C GLU A 16 -29.33 -40.04 6.86
N GLN A 17 -30.64 -39.79 6.92
CA GLN A 17 -31.26 -38.64 6.26
C GLN A 17 -30.78 -37.32 6.87
N LYS A 18 -30.64 -37.24 8.19
CA LYS A 18 -30.14 -36.05 8.87
C LYS A 18 -28.66 -35.78 8.55
N MET A 19 -27.84 -36.83 8.52
CA MET A 19 -26.44 -36.74 8.11
C MET A 19 -26.29 -36.26 6.66
N PHE A 20 -27.12 -36.79 5.75
CA PHE A 20 -27.13 -36.34 4.36
C PHE A 20 -27.42 -34.83 4.24
N TRP A 21 -28.45 -34.34 4.93
CA TRP A 21 -28.77 -32.90 4.93
C TRP A 21 -27.66 -32.03 5.54
N ILE A 22 -26.97 -32.52 6.56
CA ILE A 22 -25.80 -31.85 7.14
C ILE A 22 -24.68 -31.72 6.09
N PHE A 23 -24.38 -32.80 5.35
CA PHE A 23 -23.37 -32.75 4.30
C PHE A 23 -23.76 -31.83 3.14
N VAL A 24 -25.03 -31.84 2.73
CA VAL A 24 -25.54 -30.91 1.71
C VAL A 24 -25.42 -29.46 2.19
N GLY A 25 -25.79 -29.20 3.45
CA GLY A 25 -25.63 -27.88 4.06
C GLY A 25 -24.17 -27.45 4.15
N LEU A 26 -23.26 -28.38 4.48
CA LEU A 26 -21.82 -28.13 4.52
C LEU A 26 -21.28 -27.77 3.14
N ILE A 27 -21.62 -28.53 2.10
CA ILE A 27 -21.20 -28.26 0.72
C ILE A 27 -21.72 -26.90 0.26
N PHE A 28 -22.98 -26.59 0.56
CA PHE A 28 -23.57 -25.30 0.22
C PHE A 28 -22.85 -24.15 0.95
N CYS A 29 -22.59 -24.31 2.25
CA CYS A 29 -21.83 -23.34 3.05
C CYS A 29 -20.43 -23.12 2.47
N CYS A 30 -19.70 -24.19 2.16
CA CYS A 30 -18.39 -24.12 1.51
C CYS A 30 -18.44 -23.41 0.16
N SER A 31 -19.48 -23.65 -0.65
CA SER A 31 -19.67 -23.01 -1.96
C SER A 31 -19.87 -21.50 -1.82
N VAL A 32 -20.73 -21.07 -0.90
CA VAL A 32 -20.95 -19.63 -0.63
C VAL A 32 -19.67 -18.98 -0.11
N PHE A 33 -18.97 -19.64 0.80
CA PHE A 33 -17.73 -19.12 1.38
C PHE A 33 -16.62 -18.99 0.32
N TYR A 34 -16.51 -19.97 -0.56
CA TYR A 34 -15.59 -19.95 -1.68
C TYR A 34 -15.85 -18.77 -2.63
N MET A 35 -17.11 -18.56 -3.00
CA MET A 35 -17.49 -17.45 -3.88
C MET A 35 -17.23 -16.08 -3.25
N TYR A 36 -17.47 -15.96 -1.93
CA TYR A 36 -17.16 -14.77 -1.15
C TYR A 36 -15.66 -14.46 -1.12
N ILE A 37 -14.83 -15.49 -0.84
CA ILE A 37 -13.37 -15.33 -0.82
C ILE A 37 -12.87 -14.88 -2.18
N ILE A 38 -13.29 -15.52 -3.27
CA ILE A 38 -12.87 -15.14 -4.63
C ILE A 38 -13.21 -13.69 -4.92
N SER A 39 -14.44 -13.28 -4.62
CA SER A 39 -14.90 -11.91 -4.88
C SER A 39 -14.05 -10.88 -4.13
N SER A 40 -13.75 -11.17 -2.86
CA SER A 40 -12.86 -10.34 -2.03
C SER A 40 -11.44 -10.30 -2.58
N THR A 41 -10.89 -11.44 -3.00
CA THR A 41 -9.55 -11.53 -3.58
C THR A 41 -9.45 -10.70 -4.87
N ILE A 42 -10.44 -10.79 -5.77
CA ILE A 42 -10.46 -10.03 -7.02
C ILE A 42 -10.46 -8.52 -6.73
N LEU A 43 -11.33 -8.05 -5.83
CA LEU A 43 -11.40 -6.63 -5.48
C LEU A 43 -10.10 -6.11 -4.86
N ASN A 44 -9.47 -6.91 -4.00
CA ASN A 44 -8.20 -6.56 -3.37
C ASN A 44 -7.06 -6.48 -4.40
N ILE A 45 -7.01 -7.41 -5.36
CA ILE A 45 -6.02 -7.37 -6.45
C ILE A 45 -6.20 -6.11 -7.29
N ILE A 46 -7.44 -5.76 -7.68
CA ILE A 46 -7.71 -4.57 -8.48
C ILE A 46 -7.30 -3.29 -7.73
N ALA A 47 -7.68 -3.17 -6.46
CA ALA A 47 -7.32 -2.02 -5.62
C ALA A 47 -5.80 -1.88 -5.45
N ARG A 48 -5.11 -3.01 -5.26
CA ARG A 48 -3.65 -3.04 -5.20
C ARG A 48 -3.02 -2.64 -6.53
N GLU A 49 -3.54 -3.12 -7.66
CA GLU A 49 -3.04 -2.79 -8.98
C GLU A 49 -3.17 -1.29 -9.28
N SER A 50 -4.28 -0.66 -8.88
CA SER A 50 -4.44 0.80 -9.00
C SER A 50 -3.43 1.58 -8.16
N ALA A 51 -3.20 1.15 -6.91
CA ALA A 51 -2.21 1.78 -6.04
C ALA A 51 -0.78 1.60 -6.57
N GLU A 52 -0.43 0.42 -7.06
CA GLU A 52 0.88 0.15 -7.68
C GLU A 52 1.09 0.99 -8.95
N ARG A 53 0.06 1.22 -9.76
CA ARG A 53 0.12 2.13 -10.91
C ARG A 53 0.41 3.57 -10.49
N GLU A 54 -0.30 4.08 -9.50
CA GLU A 54 -0.11 5.44 -9.01
C GLU A 54 1.30 5.64 -8.44
N VAL A 55 1.80 4.69 -7.66
CA VAL A 55 3.17 4.69 -7.15
C VAL A 55 4.20 4.68 -8.29
N LYS A 56 3.97 3.90 -9.34
CA LYS A 56 4.86 3.89 -10.53
C LYS A 56 4.87 5.24 -11.24
N LEU A 57 3.72 5.89 -11.40
CA LEU A 57 3.63 7.23 -12.01
C LEU A 57 4.37 8.26 -11.17
N ALA A 58 4.15 8.28 -9.85
CA ALA A 58 4.85 9.19 -8.94
C ALA A 58 6.38 8.99 -9.00
N ASN A 59 6.85 7.74 -8.98
CA ASN A 59 8.28 7.43 -9.12
C ASN A 59 8.85 7.85 -10.48
N SER A 60 8.08 7.71 -11.55
CA SER A 60 8.51 8.18 -12.88
C SER A 60 8.68 9.70 -12.90
N VAL A 61 7.78 10.45 -12.26
CA VAL A 61 7.87 11.91 -12.15
C VAL A 61 9.09 12.30 -11.33
N ILE A 62 9.29 11.67 -10.17
CA ILE A 62 10.46 11.90 -9.31
C ILE A 62 11.76 11.62 -10.07
N SER A 63 11.84 10.49 -10.77
CA SER A 63 13.04 10.13 -11.54
C SER A 63 13.33 11.14 -12.66
N GLY A 64 12.30 11.67 -13.32
CA GLY A 64 12.43 12.76 -14.29
C GLY A 64 13.01 14.03 -13.65
N LEU A 65 12.45 14.46 -12.53
CA LEU A 65 12.91 15.61 -11.75
C LEU A 65 14.34 15.43 -11.24
N GLU A 66 14.71 14.24 -10.76
CA GLU A 66 16.08 13.93 -10.35
C GLU A 66 17.06 14.04 -11.51
N SER A 67 16.67 13.52 -12.68
CA SER A 67 17.49 13.65 -13.90
C SER A 67 17.66 15.10 -14.31
N GLU A 68 16.60 15.91 -14.25
CA GLU A 68 16.65 17.35 -14.52
C GLU A 68 17.54 18.08 -13.51
N TYR A 69 17.37 17.82 -12.21
CA TYR A 69 18.18 18.39 -11.15
C TYR A 69 19.67 18.05 -11.32
N ILE A 70 20.00 16.79 -11.62
CA ILE A 70 21.39 16.37 -11.89
C ILE A 70 21.94 17.10 -13.12
N THR A 71 21.12 17.28 -14.16
CA THR A 71 21.54 17.97 -15.39
C THR A 71 21.81 19.46 -15.12
N LEU A 72 20.94 20.12 -14.35
CA LEU A 72 21.13 21.50 -13.91
C LEU A 72 22.36 21.63 -13.00
N GLY A 73 22.55 20.69 -12.07
CA GLY A 73 23.70 20.64 -11.18
C GLY A 73 25.04 20.42 -11.89
N ARG A 74 25.07 19.60 -12.96
CA ARG A 74 26.26 19.46 -13.81
C ARG A 74 26.61 20.74 -14.58
N GLY A 75 25.64 21.63 -14.80
CA GLY A 75 25.88 22.95 -15.38
C GLY A 75 26.59 23.94 -14.44
N LEU A 76 26.63 23.65 -13.14
CA LEU A 76 27.35 24.41 -12.11
C LEU A 76 28.82 23.97 -12.04
N ASP A 77 29.53 24.05 -13.17
CA ASP A 77 30.98 23.85 -13.22
C ASP A 77 31.71 25.21 -13.13
N LEU A 78 32.86 25.24 -12.47
CA LEU A 78 33.69 26.44 -12.27
C LEU A 78 34.13 27.05 -13.61
N ASN A 79 34.34 26.20 -14.62
CA ASN A 79 34.63 26.64 -15.98
C ASN A 79 33.42 27.34 -16.62
N ASN A 80 32.21 26.82 -16.40
CA ASN A 80 30.97 27.40 -16.91
C ASN A 80 30.64 28.73 -16.21
N ALA A 81 30.92 28.83 -14.91
CA ALA A 81 30.79 30.07 -14.15
C ALA A 81 31.74 31.17 -14.66
N LYS A 82 33.00 30.82 -15.00
CA LYS A 82 33.96 31.76 -15.60
C LYS A 82 33.53 32.22 -16.99
N VAL A 83 32.95 31.34 -17.81
CA VAL A 83 32.39 31.69 -19.13
C VAL A 83 31.18 32.62 -19.01
N LEU A 84 30.37 32.45 -17.97
CA LEU A 84 29.24 33.34 -17.64
C LEU A 84 29.67 34.69 -17.02
N GLY A 85 30.97 34.93 -16.83
CA GLY A 85 31.52 36.17 -16.31
C GLY A 85 31.49 36.30 -14.78
N TYR A 86 31.22 35.20 -14.06
CA TYR A 86 31.34 35.19 -12.60
C TYR A 86 32.82 35.21 -12.20
N LEU A 87 33.12 36.04 -11.18
CA LEU A 87 34.46 36.24 -10.63
C LEU A 87 34.61 35.43 -9.34
N ASP A 88 35.84 34.97 -9.05
CA ASP A 88 36.15 34.31 -7.77
C ASP A 88 35.90 35.27 -6.61
N VAL A 89 35.16 34.82 -5.60
CA VAL A 89 34.77 35.64 -4.44
C VAL A 89 35.99 35.86 -3.55
N SER A 90 36.43 37.12 -3.44
CA SER A 90 37.59 37.54 -2.64
C SER A 90 37.29 37.69 -1.14
N GLU A 91 36.05 37.98 -0.78
CA GLU A 91 35.59 38.12 0.61
C GLU A 91 34.22 37.46 0.76
N ILE A 92 34.15 36.44 1.61
CA ILE A 92 32.92 35.70 1.88
C ILE A 92 32.28 36.31 3.12
N ASP A 93 31.21 37.07 2.93
CA ASP A 93 30.43 37.61 4.05
C ASP A 93 29.34 36.60 4.43
N TYR A 94 29.49 35.97 5.60
CA TYR A 94 28.58 34.94 6.07
C TYR A 94 27.38 35.57 6.77
N VAL A 95 26.20 35.45 6.17
CA VAL A 95 24.94 35.80 6.84
C VAL A 95 24.61 34.72 7.87
N SER A 96 25.02 34.95 9.12
CA SER A 96 24.57 34.12 10.23
C SER A 96 23.08 34.38 10.49
N ARG A 97 22.28 33.31 10.52
CA ARG A 97 20.88 33.41 10.97
C ARG A 97 20.91 33.68 12.46
N MET A 98 20.59 34.91 12.88
CA MET A 98 20.37 35.20 14.30
C MET A 98 19.23 34.29 14.79
N PRO A 99 19.44 33.47 15.82
CA PRO A 99 18.35 32.72 16.43
C PRO A 99 17.35 33.71 17.02
N ILE A 100 16.06 33.49 16.76
CA ILE A 100 14.92 34.34 17.17
C ILE A 100 14.79 34.46 18.71
N LEU A 101 15.69 33.85 19.49
CA LEU A 101 15.68 33.86 20.95
C LEU A 101 16.27 35.13 21.59
N THR A 102 16.95 36.00 20.83
CA THR A 102 17.48 37.28 21.36
C THR A 102 16.55 38.47 21.14
N MET A 103 15.40 38.29 20.48
CA MET A 103 14.40 39.35 20.24
C MET A 103 13.23 39.29 21.25
N ARG A 104 13.48 38.81 22.49
CA ARG A 104 12.48 38.80 23.58
C ARG A 104 13.05 39.17 24.95
N ASP A 105 14.07 40.04 24.98
CA ASP A 105 14.64 40.55 26.25
C ASP A 105 14.84 42.08 26.29
N HIS A 106 14.34 42.81 25.30
CA HIS A 106 14.24 44.27 25.35
C HIS A 106 12.79 44.73 25.24
N GLY A 107 12.01 44.32 26.25
CA GLY A 107 10.58 44.58 26.35
C GLY A 107 10.05 44.52 27.78
N ARG A 108 10.71 45.27 28.69
CA ARG A 108 10.31 45.61 30.08
C ARG A 108 10.52 44.56 31.16
#